data_AF-A0A168R0Q5-F1
#
_entry.id   AF-A0A168R0Q5-F1
#
_cell.length_a   1.000
_cell.length_b   1.000
_cell.length_c   1.000
_cell.angle_alpha   90.00
_cell.angle_beta   90.00
_cell.angle_gamma   90.00
#
_symmetry.space_group_name_H-M   'P 1'
#
loop_
_entity.id
_entity.type
_entity.pdbx_description
1 polymer ?
#
loop_
_entity_poly.entity_id
_entity_poly.type
_entity_poly.pdbx_seq_one_letter_code
_entity_poly.pdbx_strand_id
1 'polypeptide(L)' 'MNFIPTLFFQTALTPHLLRHTHTSLLAEAEVSLEQMMDRLGHGDDEVTKLIYLHITKTKKKEASQKFGELMRNL' A
#
# COMPACT_ATOMS: atom_id res chain seq x y z
N MET A 1 -12.76 11.25 -5.38
CA MET A 1 -11.83 10.11 -5.49
C MET A 1 -11.00 10.28 -6.76
N ASN A 2 -9.80 9.71 -6.82
CA ASN A 2 -8.76 9.85 -7.86
C ASN A 2 -7.67 10.85 -7.49
N PHE A 3 -6.74 10.39 -6.66
CA PHE A 3 -5.39 10.95 -6.60
C PHE A 3 -4.43 9.77 -6.72
N ILE A 4 -4.31 9.25 -7.93
CA ILE A 4 -3.13 8.49 -8.32
C ILE A 4 -2.00 9.54 -8.29
N PRO A 5 -1.02 9.44 -7.39
CA PRO A 5 0.08 10.39 -7.38
C PRO A 5 0.70 10.35 -8.78
N THR A 6 0.96 11.53 -9.32
CA THR A 6 1.51 11.81 -10.65
C THR A 6 2.80 11.04 -10.99
N LEU A 7 3.35 10.27 -10.03
CA LEU A 7 4.45 9.32 -10.20
C LEU A 7 4.09 8.06 -11.01
N PHE A 8 2.81 7.74 -11.21
CA PHE A 8 2.38 6.47 -11.83
C PHE A 8 2.20 6.49 -13.36
N PHE A 9 2.23 7.66 -14.00
CA PHE A 9 2.02 7.74 -15.46
C PHE A 9 3.34 7.83 -16.22
N GLN A 10 4.16 6.77 -16.12
CA GLN A 10 5.16 6.49 -17.15
C GLN A 10 4.41 5.88 -18.33
N THR A 11 4.34 6.60 -19.45
CA THR A 11 3.55 6.21 -20.64
C THR A 11 4.14 5.01 -21.40
N ALA A 12 5.35 4.59 -21.03
CA ALA A 12 6.03 3.42 -21.57
C ALA A 12 6.03 2.27 -20.54
N LEU A 13 5.79 1.05 -21.02
CA LEU A 13 5.93 -0.16 -20.22
C LEU A 13 7.40 -0.36 -19.85
N THR A 14 7.76 -0.09 -18.60
CA THR A 14 9.11 -0.29 -18.06
C THR A 14 9.10 -1.39 -16.98
N PRO A 15 10.23 -2.07 -16.73
CA PRO A 15 10.36 -2.98 -15.59
C PRO A 15 10.06 -2.30 -14.24
N HIS A 16 10.35 -1.00 -14.14
CA HIS A 16 10.04 -0.21 -12.95
C HIS A 16 8.52 -0.07 -12.75
N LEU A 17 7.74 0.20 -13.81
CA LEU A 17 6.28 0.23 -13.74
C LEU A 17 5.70 -1.11 -13.28
N LEU A 18 6.25 -2.23 -13.76
CA LEU A 18 5.83 -3.56 -13.31
C LEU A 18 6.11 -3.80 -11.83
N ARG A 19 7.26 -3.30 -11.30
CA ARG A 19 7.58 -3.34 -9.87
C ARG A 19 6.52 -2.58 -9.06
N HIS A 20 6.11 -1.39 -9.50
CA HIS A 20 5.06 -0.62 -8.85
C HIS A 20 3.70 -1.34 -8.87
N THR A 21 3.29 -1.89 -10.01
CA THR A 21 2.04 -2.66 -10.10
C THR A 21 2.06 -3.86 -9.16
N HIS A 22 3.16 -4.61 -9.13
CA HIS A 22 3.32 -5.75 -8.22
C HIS A 22 3.23 -5.33 -6.75
N THR A 23 3.87 -4.23 -6.37
CA THR A 23 3.79 -3.66 -5.01
C THR A 23 2.36 -3.23 -4.66
N SER A 24 1.65 -2.55 -5.55
CA SER A 24 0.27 -2.15 -5.31
C SER A 24 -0.65 -3.35 -5.09
N LEU A 25 -0.52 -4.39 -5.92
CA LEU A 25 -1.32 -5.62 -5.78
C LEU A 25 -1.04 -6.37 -4.47
N LEU A 26 0.22 -6.43 -4.03
CA LEU A 26 0.59 -7.02 -2.74
C LEU A 26 -0.01 -6.25 -1.56
N ALA A 27 -0.02 -4.92 -1.62
CA ALA A 27 -0.61 -4.08 -0.59
C ALA A 27 -2.14 -4.21 -0.56
N GLU A 28 -2.80 -4.34 -1.71
CA GLU A 28 -4.24 -4.63 -1.79
C GLU A 28 -4.57 -6.02 -1.24
N ALA A 29 -3.69 -7.00 -1.43
CA ALA A 29 -3.81 -8.35 -0.87
C ALA A 29 -3.47 -8.44 0.64
N GLU A 30 -3.30 -7.30 1.32
CA GLU A 30 -3.00 -7.21 2.76
C GLU A 30 -1.72 -7.94 3.20
N VAL A 31 -0.76 -8.11 2.28
CA VAL A 31 0.58 -8.61 2.62
C VAL A 31 1.30 -7.58 3.47
N SER A 32 2.00 -8.02 4.52
CA SER A 32 2.70 -7.09 5.42
C SER A 32 3.82 -6.33 4.70
N LEU A 33 4.06 -5.08 5.11
CA LEU A 33 5.12 -4.25 4.54
C LEU A 33 6.50 -4.94 4.59
N GLU A 34 6.81 -5.64 5.68
CA GLU A 34 8.07 -6.37 5.85
C GLU A 34 8.24 -7.48 4.80
N GLN A 35 7.19 -8.29 4.58
CA GLN A 35 7.19 -9.33 3.54
C GLN A 35 7.29 -8.75 2.13
N MET A 36 6.67 -7.59 1.89
CA MET A 36 6.79 -6.89 0.61
C MET A 36 8.23 -6.40 0.38
N MET A 37 8.85 -5.81 1.39
CA MET A 37 10.23 -5.30 1.32
C MET A 37 11.24 -6.43 1.12
N ASP A 38 11.09 -7.55 1.83
CA ASP A 38 11.93 -8.76 1.66
C ASP A 38 11.84 -9.29 0.23
N ARG A 39 10.62 -9.37 -0.33
CA ARG A 39 10.40 -9.83 -1.71
C ARG A 39 10.95 -8.89 -2.79
N LEU A 40 10.88 -7.59 -2.55
CA LEU A 40 11.29 -6.55 -3.51
C LEU A 40 12.79 -6.20 -3.41
N GLY A 41 13.43 -6.59 -2.31
CA GLY A 41 14.78 -6.16 -1.91
C GLY A 41 14.82 -4.69 -1.49
N HIS A 42 15.83 -4.33 -0.69
CA HIS A 42 16.01 -3.02 -0.04
C HIS A 42 16.29 -1.82 -0.97
N GLY A 43 16.14 -1.99 -2.28
CA GLY A 43 16.47 -0.95 -3.26
C GLY A 43 15.43 0.16 -3.41
N ASP A 44 14.21 -0.03 -2.88
CA ASP A 44 13.08 0.89 -3.15
C ASP A 44 12.08 0.93 -1.98
N ASP A 45 12.63 1.11 -0.77
CA ASP A 45 11.89 1.01 0.49
C ASP A 45 10.91 2.18 0.70
N GLU A 46 11.30 3.38 0.25
CA GLU A 46 10.50 4.60 0.42
C GLU A 46 9.21 4.56 -0.41
N VAL A 47 9.32 4.22 -1.69
CA VAL A 47 8.18 4.06 -2.60
C VAL A 47 7.25 2.95 -2.12
N THR A 48 7.82 1.80 -1.76
CA THR A 48 7.06 0.64 -1.26
C THR A 48 6.24 1.01 -0.02
N LYS A 49 6.85 1.75 0.90
CA LYS A 49 6.19 2.25 2.11
C LYS A 49 5.09 3.26 1.78
N LEU A 50 5.30 4.16 0.82
CA LEU A 50 4.29 5.13 0.41
C LEU A 50 3.05 4.44 -0.21
N ILE A 51 3.26 3.45 -1.09
CA ILE A 51 2.18 2.66 -1.69
C ILE A 51 1.41 1.91 -0.61
N TYR A 52 2.13 1.19 0.26
CA TYR A 52 1.52 0.45 1.36
C TYR A 52 0.72 1.35 2.30
N LEU A 53 1.29 2.47 2.73
CA LEU A 53 0.60 3.43 3.60
C LEU A 53 -0.64 4.02 2.94
N HIS A 54 -0.60 4.30 1.64
CA HIS A 54 -1.74 4.83 0.91
C HIS A 54 -2.90 3.82 0.88
N ILE A 55 -2.63 2.59 0.46
CA ILE A 55 -3.64 1.53 0.32
C ILE A 55 -4.21 1.14 1.69
N THR A 56 -3.36 1.04 2.70
CA THR A 56 -3.79 0.65 4.06
C THR A 56 -4.38 1.79 4.90
N LYS A 57 -4.30 3.06 4.46
CA LYS A 57 -4.82 4.21 5.20
C LYS A 57 -6.31 4.10 5.51
N THR A 58 -7.10 3.68 4.52
CA THR A 58 -8.55 3.50 4.67
C THR A 58 -8.84 2.36 5.65
N LYS A 59 -8.11 1.24 5.53
CA LYS A 59 -8.21 0.08 6.42
C LYS A 59 -7.85 0.41 7.87
N LYS A 60 -6.83 1.23 8.11
CA LYS A 60 -6.48 1.71 9.45
C LYS A 60 -7.61 2.51 10.10
N LYS A 61 -8.29 3.34 9.31
CA LYS A 61 -9.46 4.11 9.79
C LYS A 61 -10.61 3.17 10.15
N GLU A 62 -10.91 2.19 9.31
CA GLU A 62 -11.92 1.17 9.58
C GLU A 62 -11.60 0.34 10.84
N ALA A 63 -10.35 -0.09 11.00
CA ALA A 63 -9.90 -0.83 12.19
C ALA A 63 -10.08 0.00 13.47
N SER A 64 -9.72 1.28 13.44
CA SER A 64 -9.93 2.19 14.56
C SER A 64 -11.40 2.40 14.89
N GLN A 65 -12.28 2.46 13.87
CA GLN A 65 -13.73 2.59 14.07
C GLN A 65 -14.32 1.33 14.71
N LYS A 66 -13.98 0.15 14.19
CA LYS A 66 -14.40 -1.16 14.73
C LYS A 66 -13.97 -1.33 16.18
N PHE A 67 -12.73 -0.94 16.51
CA PHE A 67 -12.26 -0.95 17.89
C PHE A 67 -13.06 -0.01 18.79
N GLY A 68 -13.36 1.20 18.32
CA GLY A 68 -14.20 2.14 19.05
C GLY A 68 -15.64 1.63 19.27
N GLU A 69 -16.21 0.92 18.30
CA GLU A 69 -17.53 0.27 18.45
C GLU A 69 -17.50 -0.84 19.49
N LEU A 70 -16.50 -1.72 19.44
CA LEU A 70 -16.30 -2.77 20.44
C LEU A 70 -16.26 -2.19 21.86
N MET A 71 -15.50 -1.11 22.06
CA MET A 71 -15.36 -0.44 23.35
C MET A 71 -16.63 0.28 23.83
N ARG A 72 -17.55 0.64 22.93
CA ARG A 72 -18.86 1.24 23.29
C ARG A 72 -19.91 0.21 23.67
N ASN A 73 -19.73 -1.03 23.24
CA ASN A 73 -20.63 -2.16 23.50
C ASN A 73 -20.19 -3.00 24.71
N LEU A 74 -19.09 -2.62 25.35
CA LEU A 74 -18.63 -3.10 26.66
C LEU A 74 -19.18 -2.20 27.76
#